data_AF-A0A7J9GIH5-F1
#
_entry.id   AF-A0A7J9GIH5-F1
#
_cell.length_a   1.000
_cell.length_b   1.000
_cell.length_c   1.000
_cell.angle_alpha   90.00
_cell.angle_beta   90.00
_cell.angle_gamma   90.00
#
_symmetry.space_group_name_H-M   'P 1'
#
loop_
_entity.id
_entity.type
_entity.pdbx_description
1 polymer ?
#
loop_
_entity_poly.entity_id
_entity_poly.type
_entity_poly.pdbx_seq_one_letter_code
_entity_poly.pdbx_strand_id
1 'polypeptide(L)'
;MGFSLKLRYCCLVSIMMLLPALCYSDKFDKSTATYYSRPDGLGTPSGACGFGEYGRNISDGNVAGVYRLYNNGIGCGVNIVVTDYGQGDNTDFILSHHAFEAMAQPGTADRLFAYGVVDVEYQRVPCQYVGHKIQVKVHENSRNPDYLAIIMLYQAGKSDILSVDIWQQ
;
A
#
# COMPACT_ATOMS: atom_id res chain seq x y z
N MET A 1 -45.26 -35.14 -14.42
CA MET A 1 -44.13 -34.38 -15.01
C MET A 1 -42.95 -34.43 -14.04
N GLY A 2 -42.12 -35.46 -14.12
CA GLY A 2 -40.99 -35.66 -13.20
C GLY A 2 -39.73 -35.04 -13.79
N PHE A 3 -39.26 -33.94 -13.22
CA PHE A 3 -37.96 -33.37 -13.57
C PHE A 3 -36.85 -34.29 -13.03
N SER A 4 -35.98 -34.75 -13.92
CA SER A 4 -34.85 -35.64 -13.60
C SER A 4 -33.99 -35.03 -12.48
N LEU A 5 -33.82 -35.77 -11.37
CA LEU A 5 -33.05 -35.36 -10.19
C LEU A 5 -31.60 -34.96 -10.56
N LYS A 6 -31.04 -35.55 -11.63
CA LYS A 6 -29.72 -35.22 -12.17
C LYS A 6 -29.64 -33.78 -12.70
N LEU A 7 -30.72 -33.27 -13.31
CA LEU A 7 -30.75 -31.92 -13.87
C LEU A 7 -30.77 -30.85 -12.76
N ARG A 8 -31.47 -31.15 -11.66
CA ARG A 8 -31.59 -30.26 -10.49
C ARG A 8 -30.26 -30.16 -9.72
N TYR A 9 -29.54 -31.27 -9.57
CA TYR A 9 -28.20 -31.29 -8.95
C TYR A 9 -27.16 -30.58 -9.83
N CYS A 10 -27.21 -30.76 -11.15
CA CYS A 10 -26.29 -30.11 -12.08
C CYS A 10 -26.46 -28.57 -12.06
N CYS A 11 -27.70 -28.07 -12.08
CA CYS A 11 -27.97 -26.64 -11.97
C CYS A 11 -27.50 -26.05 -10.63
N LEU A 12 -27.71 -26.75 -9.50
CA LEU A 12 -27.26 -26.30 -8.18
C LEU A 12 -25.72 -26.21 -8.07
N VAL A 13 -25.00 -27.18 -8.64
CA VAL A 13 -23.53 -27.17 -8.68
C VAL A 13 -23.01 -26.06 -9.58
N SER A 14 -23.61 -25.84 -10.76
CA SER A 14 -23.25 -24.71 -11.62
C SER A 14 -23.50 -23.36 -10.94
N ILE A 15 -24.63 -23.18 -10.25
CA ILE A 15 -24.95 -21.94 -9.52
C ILE A 15 -23.95 -21.71 -8.37
N MET A 16 -23.60 -22.73 -7.59
CA MET A 16 -22.60 -22.63 -6.51
C MET A 16 -21.18 -22.32 -7.02
N MET A 17 -20.82 -22.74 -8.24
CA MET A 17 -19.54 -22.40 -8.88
C MET A 17 -19.55 -21.02 -9.56
N LEU A 18 -20.71 -20.55 -10.03
CA LEU A 18 -20.87 -19.25 -10.71
C LEU A 18 -21.00 -18.07 -9.73
N LEU A 19 -21.55 -18.26 -8.53
CA LEU A 19 -21.67 -17.19 -7.52
C LEU A 19 -20.32 -16.61 -7.05
N PRO A 20 -19.27 -17.40 -6.76
CA PRO A 20 -17.95 -16.88 -6.39
C PRO A 20 -17.28 -16.11 -7.54
N ALA A 21 -17.50 -16.52 -8.78
CA ALA A 21 -16.93 -15.88 -9.97
C ALA A 21 -17.52 -14.48 -10.21
N LEU A 22 -18.79 -14.26 -9.87
CA LEU A 22 -19.44 -12.94 -9.95
C LEU A 22 -19.05 -11.99 -8.79
N CYS A 23 -18.47 -12.52 -7.70
CA CYS A 23 -18.02 -11.72 -6.57
C CYS A 23 -16.57 -11.22 -6.69
N TYR A 24 -15.82 -11.67 -7.72
CA TYR A 24 -14.46 -11.19 -8.00
C TYR A 24 -14.52 -9.92 -8.86
N SER A 25 -15.08 -8.84 -8.28
CA SER A 25 -14.92 -7.50 -8.82
C SER A 25 -13.85 -6.81 -7.98
N ASP A 26 -12.65 -6.66 -8.55
CA ASP A 26 -11.61 -5.80 -7.98
C ASP A 26 -12.13 -4.35 -8.02
N LYS A 27 -12.69 -3.90 -6.89
CA LYS A 27 -13.19 -2.54 -6.74
C LYS A 27 -12.04 -1.65 -6.28
N PHE A 28 -11.69 -0.68 -7.12
CA PHE A 28 -10.84 0.43 -6.73
C PHE A 28 -11.65 1.43 -5.91
N ASP A 29 -11.03 1.97 -4.86
CA ASP A 29 -11.59 3.06 -4.11
C ASP A 29 -11.14 4.39 -4.71
N LYS A 30 -12.06 5.35 -4.72
CA LYS A 30 -11.77 6.71 -5.19
C LYS A 30 -11.17 7.52 -4.05
N SER A 31 -10.12 8.25 -4.38
CA SER A 31 -9.42 9.14 -3.49
C SER A 31 -8.81 10.27 -4.31
N THR A 32 -8.09 11.15 -3.63
CA THR A 32 -7.30 12.24 -4.18
C THR A 32 -5.85 12.06 -3.76
N ALA A 33 -4.94 12.36 -4.66
CA ALA A 33 -3.51 12.34 -4.42
C ALA A 33 -2.88 13.68 -4.77
N THR A 34 -1.87 14.04 -3.98
CA THR A 34 -0.95 15.13 -4.27
C THR A 34 0.48 14.63 -4.11
N TYR A 35 1.46 15.52 -4.29
CA TYR A 35 2.86 15.18 -4.18
C TYR A 35 3.64 16.22 -3.38
N TYR A 36 4.76 15.81 -2.83
CA TYR A 36 5.78 16.72 -2.33
C TYR A 36 7.05 16.59 -3.17
N SER A 37 7.74 17.71 -3.32
CA SER A 37 8.99 17.77 -4.08
C SER A 37 10.19 17.72 -3.16
N ARG A 38 11.16 16.87 -3.50
CA ARG A 38 12.54 16.94 -3.02
C ARG A 38 13.50 16.97 -4.21
N PRO A 39 14.73 17.52 -4.03
CA PRO A 39 15.72 17.58 -5.11
C PRO A 39 16.08 16.21 -5.71
N ASP A 40 15.95 15.14 -4.93
CA ASP A 40 16.25 13.76 -5.33
C ASP A 40 15.01 13.00 -5.85
N GLY A 41 13.81 13.57 -5.72
CA GLY A 41 12.54 12.95 -6.10
C GLY A 41 12.04 11.81 -5.19
N LEU A 42 12.76 11.52 -4.10
CA LEU A 42 12.54 10.34 -3.25
C LEU A 42 11.66 10.61 -2.02
N GLY A 43 11.47 9.56 -1.22
CA GLY A 43 10.81 9.59 0.09
C GLY A 43 11.36 10.62 1.10
N THR A 44 10.63 10.88 2.18
CA THR A 44 11.19 11.56 3.37
C THR A 44 11.95 10.54 4.23
N PRO A 45 13.16 10.86 4.73
CA PRO A 45 13.87 10.00 5.67
C PRO A 45 13.33 10.16 7.10
N SER A 46 12.48 11.15 7.37
CA SER A 46 11.95 11.46 8.69
C SER A 46 10.43 11.34 8.76
N GLY A 47 9.86 10.30 8.12
CA GLY A 47 8.42 10.05 8.17
C GLY A 47 7.94 9.49 9.50
N ALA A 48 6.65 9.64 9.79
CA ALA A 48 5.97 9.22 11.01
C ALA A 48 6.09 7.71 11.30
N CYS A 49 6.28 6.88 10.26
CA CYS A 49 6.52 5.44 10.44
C CYS A 49 7.94 5.12 10.96
N GLY A 50 8.83 6.11 11.06
CA GLY A 50 10.17 5.96 11.65
C GLY A 50 11.18 5.21 10.80
N PHE A 51 10.87 4.93 9.52
CA PHE A 51 11.72 4.10 8.67
C PHE A 51 13.10 4.68 8.36
N GLY A 52 13.34 5.98 8.57
CA GLY A 52 14.65 6.56 8.30
C GLY A 52 14.96 6.61 6.80
N GLU A 53 16.26 6.59 6.47
CA GLU A 53 16.75 6.45 5.09
C GLU A 53 16.23 5.21 4.35
N TYR A 54 15.84 4.15 5.08
CA TYR A 54 15.24 2.97 4.46
C TYR A 54 13.88 3.31 3.83
N GLY A 55 13.02 4.04 4.55
CA GLY A 55 11.70 4.43 4.06
C GLY A 55 11.77 5.41 2.88
N ARG A 56 12.91 6.07 2.68
CA ARG A 56 13.12 6.97 1.55
C ARG A 56 13.32 6.22 0.22
N ASN A 57 14.01 5.09 0.26
CA ASN A 57 14.51 4.37 -0.92
C ASN A 57 13.72 3.09 -1.23
N ILE A 58 12.75 2.73 -0.39
CA ILE A 58 11.95 1.53 -0.60
C ILE A 58 11.08 1.68 -1.86
N SER A 59 10.89 0.57 -2.60
CA SER A 59 10.12 0.55 -3.85
C SER A 59 10.61 1.57 -4.89
N ASP A 60 11.93 1.72 -5.01
CA ASP A 60 12.59 2.70 -5.88
C ASP A 60 12.18 4.15 -5.59
N GLY A 61 11.85 4.46 -4.33
CA GLY A 61 11.40 5.77 -3.91
C GLY A 61 9.93 6.07 -4.21
N ASN A 62 9.18 5.08 -4.73
CA ASN A 62 7.74 5.17 -4.87
C ASN A 62 7.08 4.99 -3.50
N VAL A 63 6.92 6.09 -2.78
CA VAL A 63 6.39 6.07 -1.41
C VAL A 63 5.32 7.11 -1.21
N ALA A 64 4.48 6.88 -0.20
CA ALA A 64 3.40 7.78 0.15
C ALA A 64 3.26 7.97 1.65
N GLY A 65 2.86 9.17 2.06
CA GLY A 65 2.12 9.37 3.29
C GLY A 65 0.64 9.14 3.04
N VAL A 66 -0.04 8.37 3.91
CA VAL A 66 -1.47 8.08 3.72
C VAL A 66 -2.29 8.32 4.98
N TYR A 67 -3.52 8.78 4.81
CA TYR A 67 -4.47 8.96 5.90
C TYR A 67 -5.36 7.71 6.12
N ARG A 68 -5.68 6.93 5.06
CA ARG A 68 -6.53 5.73 5.15
C ARG A 68 -5.97 4.54 4.36
N LEU A 69 -5.88 3.38 5.02
CA LEU A 69 -5.42 2.11 4.42
C LEU A 69 -6.64 1.23 4.05
N TYR A 70 -6.69 0.68 2.84
CA TYR A 70 -7.69 -0.32 2.39
C TYR A 70 -7.03 -1.48 1.63
N ASN A 71 -7.71 -2.62 1.38
CA ASN A 71 -7.19 -3.99 1.38
C ASN A 71 -7.58 -4.87 0.12
N ASN A 72 -6.77 -4.99 -0.97
CA ASN A 72 -6.55 -6.12 -1.97
C ASN A 72 -6.61 -5.75 -3.46
N GLY A 73 -5.52 -5.93 -4.24
CA GLY A 73 -5.49 -6.23 -5.70
C GLY A 73 -4.42 -5.49 -6.54
N ILE A 74 -4.07 -6.04 -7.72
CA ILE A 74 -3.01 -5.67 -8.69
C ILE A 74 -3.63 -5.00 -9.94
N GLY A 75 -2.96 -3.98 -10.50
CA GLY A 75 -3.29 -3.38 -11.81
C GLY A 75 -2.16 -2.48 -12.34
N CYS A 76 -2.28 -1.96 -13.57
CA CYS A 76 -1.33 -1.02 -14.21
C CYS A 76 -1.32 0.36 -13.54
N GLY A 77 -0.96 0.40 -12.25
CA GLY A 77 -0.71 1.59 -11.47
C GLY A 77 0.70 1.55 -10.87
N VAL A 78 1.04 2.59 -10.11
CA VAL A 78 2.31 2.65 -9.39
C VAL A 78 2.14 1.94 -8.05
N ASN A 79 2.98 0.95 -7.79
CA ASN A 79 3.06 0.35 -6.45
C ASN A 79 3.83 1.29 -5.54
N ILE A 80 3.17 1.75 -4.49
CA ILE A 80 3.76 2.60 -3.46
C ILE A 80 3.85 1.84 -2.14
N VAL A 81 4.87 2.18 -1.35
CA VAL A 81 4.94 1.76 0.05
C VAL A 81 4.59 2.94 0.93
N VAL A 82 3.72 2.70 1.90
CA VAL A 82 3.33 3.72 2.87
C VAL A 82 4.44 3.85 3.91
N THR A 83 5.09 5.01 3.95
CA THR A 83 6.26 5.25 4.82
C THR A 83 6.10 6.45 5.74
N ASP A 84 4.99 7.18 5.59
CA ASP A 84 4.70 8.36 6.39
C ASP A 84 3.19 8.45 6.68
N TYR A 85 2.84 9.36 7.57
CA TYR A 85 1.49 9.83 7.78
C TYR A 85 1.40 11.27 7.26
N GLY A 86 0.41 11.53 6.42
CA GLY A 86 0.17 12.87 5.90
C GLY A 86 -1.33 13.12 5.84
N GLN A 87 -1.76 14.28 6.32
CA GLN A 87 -3.13 14.73 6.25
C GLN A 87 -3.18 16.06 5.50
N GLY A 88 -3.98 16.12 4.43
CA GLY A 88 -4.27 17.33 3.68
C GLY A 88 -5.77 17.50 3.45
N ASP A 89 -6.18 18.70 3.03
CA ASP A 89 -7.58 19.03 2.77
C ASP A 89 -8.14 18.19 1.63
N ASN A 90 -8.91 17.15 1.98
CA ASN A 90 -9.45 16.16 1.05
C ASN A 90 -8.35 15.55 0.16
N THR A 91 -7.20 15.18 0.73
CA THR A 91 -6.17 14.37 0.04
C THR A 91 -5.76 13.21 0.94
N ASP A 92 -6.07 11.99 0.54
CA ASP A 92 -5.72 10.81 1.35
C ASP A 92 -4.31 10.29 1.04
N PHE A 93 -3.72 10.67 -0.10
CA PHE A 93 -2.36 10.28 -0.51
C PHE A 93 -1.48 11.50 -0.76
N ILE A 94 -0.33 11.52 -0.09
CA ILE A 94 0.76 12.48 -0.33
C ILE A 94 1.95 11.67 -0.85
N LEU A 95 2.14 11.69 -2.17
CA LEU A 95 3.10 10.87 -2.90
C LEU A 95 4.47 11.54 -2.98
N SER A 96 5.54 10.75 -3.09
CA SER A 96 6.84 11.27 -3.55
C SER A 96 6.72 11.78 -4.99
N HIS A 97 7.58 12.73 -5.36
CA HIS A 97 7.63 13.26 -6.73
C HIS A 97 7.75 12.13 -7.78
N HIS A 98 8.61 11.15 -7.54
CA HIS A 98 8.79 10.00 -8.43
C HIS A 98 7.53 9.12 -8.53
N ALA A 99 6.85 8.85 -7.41
CA ALA A 99 5.58 8.10 -7.43
C ALA A 99 4.50 8.84 -8.20
N PHE A 100 4.41 10.17 -8.03
CA PHE A 100 3.42 10.99 -8.72
C PHE A 100 3.71 11.08 -10.21
N GLU A 101 4.97 11.27 -10.60
CA GLU A 101 5.42 11.26 -11.99
C GLU A 101 5.10 9.93 -12.69
N ALA A 102 5.32 8.81 -11.99
CA ALA A 102 5.08 7.47 -12.54
C ALA A 102 3.60 7.17 -12.83
N MET A 103 2.66 7.98 -12.33
CA MET A 103 1.25 7.90 -12.71
C MET A 103 0.97 8.54 -14.09
N ALA A 104 1.86 9.40 -14.59
CA ALA A 104 1.68 10.07 -15.86
C ALA A 104 1.92 9.14 -17.04
N GLN A 105 1.22 9.40 -18.15
CA GLN A 105 1.60 8.77 -19.42
C GLN A 105 2.97 9.32 -19.86
N PRO A 106 3.77 8.53 -20.59
CA PRO A 106 5.09 8.96 -21.07
C PRO A 106 5.03 10.34 -21.75
N GLY A 107 5.84 11.28 -21.28
CA GLY A 107 5.90 12.65 -21.80
C GLY A 107 4.77 13.59 -21.37
N THR A 108 3.93 13.19 -20.40
CA THR A 108 2.82 14.03 -19.89
C THR A 108 2.94 14.40 -18.41
N ALA A 109 4.09 14.10 -17.79
CA ALA A 109 4.37 14.37 -16.38
C ALA A 109 4.17 15.86 -16.02
N ASP A 110 4.69 16.79 -16.81
CA ASP A 110 4.54 18.23 -16.55
C ASP A 110 3.06 18.66 -16.46
N ARG A 111 2.21 18.05 -17.31
CA ARG A 111 0.77 18.31 -17.29
C ARG A 111 0.12 17.73 -16.05
N LEU A 112 0.55 16.55 -15.61
CA LEU A 112 0.08 15.94 -14.36
C LEU A 112 0.46 16.82 -13.15
N PHE A 113 1.71 17.29 -13.10
CA PHE A 113 2.19 18.18 -12.04
C PHE A 113 1.46 19.52 -12.02
N ALA A 114 1.09 20.07 -13.18
CA ALA A 114 0.33 21.30 -13.28
C ALA A 114 -1.06 21.22 -12.61
N TYR A 115 -1.65 20.02 -12.48
CA TYR A 115 -2.91 19.85 -11.74
C TYR A 115 -2.73 19.93 -10.21
N GLY A 116 -1.57 19.56 -9.68
CA GLY A 116 -1.22 19.61 -8.25
C GLY A 116 -1.94 18.57 -7.38
N VAL A 117 -3.26 18.51 -7.47
CA VAL A 117 -4.13 17.51 -6.84
C VAL A 117 -4.94 16.82 -7.92
N VAL A 118 -4.94 15.49 -7.91
CA VAL A 118 -5.64 14.68 -8.90
C VAL A 118 -6.50 13.62 -8.22
N ASP A 119 -7.66 13.32 -8.82
CA ASP A 119 -8.45 12.17 -8.44
C ASP A 119 -7.71 10.89 -8.84
N VAL A 120 -7.64 9.94 -7.92
CA VAL A 120 -6.98 8.65 -8.10
C VAL A 120 -7.90 7.52 -7.69
N GLU A 121 -7.66 6.37 -8.30
CA GLU A 121 -8.25 5.11 -7.92
C GLU A 121 -7.14 4.24 -7.32
N TYR A 122 -7.37 3.66 -6.14
CA TYR A 122 -6.34 2.92 -5.42
C TYR A 122 -6.85 1.62 -4.81
N GLN A 123 -5.88 0.74 -4.49
CA GLN A 123 -6.12 -0.60 -3.98
C GLN A 123 -4.85 -1.11 -3.27
N ARG A 124 -4.93 -1.74 -2.08
CA ARG A 124 -3.74 -2.39 -1.46
C ARG A 124 -3.31 -3.58 -2.28
N VAL A 125 -2.02 -3.68 -2.54
CA VAL A 125 -1.36 -4.91 -2.96
C VAL A 125 -0.62 -5.58 -1.80
N PRO A 126 -0.45 -6.92 -1.83
CA PRO A 126 0.56 -7.57 -0.99
C PRO A 126 1.97 -7.05 -1.33
N CYS A 127 2.72 -6.60 -0.32
CA CYS A 127 4.11 -6.17 -0.49
C CYS A 127 5.01 -7.38 -0.80
N GLN A 128 5.89 -7.23 -1.79
CA GLN A 128 6.89 -8.23 -2.15
C GLN A 128 8.28 -7.66 -1.90
N TYR A 129 9.01 -8.25 -0.96
CA TYR A 129 10.38 -7.89 -0.63
C TYR A 129 11.31 -9.06 -0.96
N VAL A 130 11.60 -9.26 -2.26
CA VAL A 130 12.41 -10.38 -2.75
C VAL A 130 13.80 -10.35 -2.10
N GLY A 131 14.26 -11.49 -1.58
CA GLY A 131 15.57 -11.60 -0.92
C GLY A 131 15.64 -11.05 0.50
N HIS A 132 14.55 -10.46 1.01
CA HIS A 132 14.48 -9.95 2.38
C HIS A 132 13.56 -10.81 3.25
N LYS A 133 14.00 -11.04 4.49
CA LYS A 133 13.13 -11.54 5.57
C LYS A 133 12.69 -10.37 6.44
N ILE A 134 11.67 -10.58 7.26
CA ILE A 134 11.28 -9.62 8.29
C ILE A 134 12.50 -9.31 9.15
N GLN A 135 12.77 -8.02 9.35
CA GLN A 135 13.88 -7.53 10.16
C GLN A 135 13.35 -6.63 11.27
N VAL A 136 14.06 -6.62 12.40
CA VAL A 136 13.76 -5.75 13.54
C VAL A 136 14.90 -4.76 13.67
N LYS A 137 14.60 -3.48 13.48
CA LYS A 137 15.55 -2.39 13.69
C LYS A 137 15.28 -1.73 15.03
N VAL A 138 16.29 -1.66 15.88
CA VAL A 138 16.21 -0.88 17.12
C VAL A 138 16.25 0.61 16.76
N HIS A 139 15.24 1.35 17.21
CA HIS A 139 15.14 2.79 16.98
C HIS A 139 16.15 3.53 17.87
N GLU A 140 16.69 4.63 17.38
CA GLU A 140 17.71 5.42 18.07
C GLU A 140 17.27 5.94 19.46
N ASN A 141 15.98 6.19 19.63
CA ASN A 141 15.39 6.57 20.93
C ASN A 141 15.56 5.51 22.01
N SER A 142 15.86 4.25 21.66
CA SER A 142 16.16 3.18 22.64
C SER A 142 17.48 3.39 23.39
N ARG A 143 18.21 4.47 23.10
CA ARG A 143 19.34 4.92 23.93
C ARG A 143 18.89 5.42 25.31
N ASN A 144 17.62 5.80 25.46
CA ASN A 144 17.07 6.20 26.74
C ASN A 144 16.97 4.98 27.67
N PRO A 145 17.51 5.05 28.91
CA PRO A 145 17.40 3.96 29.87
C PRO A 145 15.95 3.51 30.04
N ASP A 146 15.74 2.20 30.18
CA ASP A 146 14.43 1.57 30.40
C ASP A 146 13.40 1.79 29.28
N TYR A 147 13.82 2.26 28.10
CA TYR A 147 12.96 2.46 26.94
C TYR A 147 13.44 1.65 25.73
N LEU A 148 12.55 0.86 25.14
CA LEU A 148 12.80 0.13 23.91
C LEU A 148 11.79 0.55 22.85
N ALA A 149 12.30 1.01 21.72
CA ALA A 149 11.53 1.23 20.51
C ALA A 149 12.13 0.42 19.36
N ILE A 150 11.29 -0.36 18.70
CA ILE A 150 11.68 -1.20 17.57
C ILE A 150 10.81 -0.90 16.36
N ILE A 151 11.39 -1.06 15.19
CA ILE A 151 10.71 -0.90 13.90
C ILE A 151 10.82 -2.23 13.15
N MET A 152 9.67 -2.72 12.71
CA MET A 152 9.57 -3.92 11.89
C MET A 152 9.73 -3.53 10.42
N LEU A 153 10.72 -4.11 9.74
CA LEU A 153 11.02 -3.87 8.33
C LEU A 153 10.69 -5.11 7.50
N TYR A 154 10.36 -4.89 6.22
CA TYR A 154 10.13 -5.95 5.22
C TYR A 154 9.02 -6.94 5.59
N GLN A 155 7.95 -6.46 6.24
CA GLN A 155 6.75 -7.27 6.40
C GLN A 155 6.11 -7.52 5.03
N ALA A 156 6.40 -8.68 4.44
CA ALA A 156 5.80 -9.08 3.17
C ALA A 156 4.34 -9.48 3.35
N GLY A 157 3.61 -9.48 2.23
CA GLY A 157 2.19 -9.77 2.22
C GLY A 157 1.35 -8.54 2.47
N LYS A 158 0.13 -8.76 2.95
CA LYS A 158 -0.93 -7.74 2.98
C LYS A 158 -1.44 -7.45 4.39
N SER A 159 -1.04 -8.24 5.36
CA SER A 159 -1.48 -8.13 6.74
C SER A 159 -0.71 -7.04 7.46
N ASP A 160 -1.35 -6.41 8.44
CA ASP A 160 -0.71 -5.48 9.37
C ASP A 160 -0.13 -6.23 10.57
N ILE A 161 0.91 -5.68 11.21
CA ILE A 161 1.37 -6.15 12.52
C ILE A 161 0.46 -5.52 13.57
N LEU A 162 -0.32 -6.35 14.26
CA LEU A 162 -1.27 -5.88 15.29
C LEU A 162 -0.68 -5.90 16.71
N SER A 163 0.30 -6.78 16.96
CA SER A 163 0.97 -6.89 18.25
C SER A 163 2.39 -7.42 18.09
N VAL A 164 3.26 -7.06 19.05
CA VAL A 164 4.61 -7.59 19.20
C VAL A 164 4.84 -7.86 20.68
N ASP A 165 5.15 -9.10 21.03
CA ASP A 165 5.46 -9.53 22.40
C ASP A 165 6.96 -9.79 22.53
N ILE A 166 7.54 -9.36 23.65
CA ILE A 166 8.95 -9.53 23.96
C ILE A 166 9.06 -10.33 25.26
N TRP A 167 9.93 -11.33 25.25
CA TRP A 167 10.18 -12.18 26.42
C TRP A 167 11.68 -12.18 26.74
N GLN A 168 11.99 -12.10 28.04
CA GLN A 168 13.35 -12.15 28.58
C GLN A 168 13.43 -13.23 29.66
N GLN A 169 14.49 -14.04 29.62
CA GLN A 169 14.79 -15.09 30.59
C GLN A 169 15.70 -14.58 31.72
#